data_AF-A0A6V7LBI6-F1
#
_entry.id   AF-A0A6V7LBI6-F1
#
_cell.length_a   1.000
_cell.length_b   1.000
_cell.length_c   1.000
_cell.angle_alpha   90.00
_cell.angle_beta   90.00
_cell.angle_gamma   90.00
#
_symmetry.space_group_name_H-M   'P 1'
#
loop_
_entity.id
_entity.type
_entity.pdbx_description
1 polymer ?
#
loop_
_entity_poly.entity_id
_entity_poly.type
_entity_poly.pdbx_seq_one_letter_code
_entity_poly.pdbx_strand_id
1 'polypeptide(L)'
;MCNHAISATATTTTHRDCPEFTNVKPYDEVPGPKPIPILGNTWRLFPVIGQYEIGDVGKISQMFHDEYGEITRLSGLIGRPDLLFVFNVDEIERLYRQEGPTPFRPSMPCLVYYKSIARKDFFGDLGGVVGV
;
A
#
# COMPACT_ATOMS: atom_id res chain seq x y z
N MET A 1 -25.95 -24.85 2.97
CA MET A 1 -25.58 -25.14 4.36
C MET A 1 -24.07 -25.32 4.43
N CYS A 2 -23.45 -24.74 5.48
CA CYS A 2 -22.03 -24.77 5.86
C CYS A 2 -21.01 -23.96 5.03
N ASN A 3 -20.92 -22.66 5.34
CA ASN A 3 -19.67 -21.90 5.24
C ASN A 3 -18.74 -22.33 6.39
N HIS A 4 -17.55 -22.86 6.09
CA HIS A 4 -16.47 -22.93 7.08
C HIS A 4 -15.60 -21.68 6.93
N ALA A 5 -15.78 -20.74 7.85
CA ALA A 5 -14.84 -19.66 8.07
C ALA A 5 -13.58 -20.25 8.70
N ILE A 6 -12.47 -20.23 7.97
CA ILE A 6 -11.14 -20.51 8.54
C ILE A 6 -10.76 -19.26 9.32
N SER A 7 -10.97 -19.30 10.64
CA SER A 7 -10.48 -18.30 11.57
C SER A 7 -8.96 -18.44 11.66
N ALA A 8 -8.23 -17.50 11.07
CA ALA A 8 -6.80 -17.40 11.24
C ALA A 8 -6.51 -16.91 12.67
N THR A 9 -6.24 -17.84 13.58
CA THR A 9 -5.75 -17.53 14.92
C THR A 9 -4.34 -16.95 14.80
N ALA A 10 -4.20 -15.65 15.02
CA ALA A 10 -2.90 -14.99 15.12
C ALA A 10 -2.11 -15.66 16.26
N THR A 11 -1.06 -16.40 15.90
CA THR A 11 -0.11 -16.96 16.86
C THR A 11 0.68 -15.80 17.46
N THR A 12 0.38 -15.46 18.71
CA THR A 12 1.19 -14.57 19.54
C THR A 12 2.58 -15.17 19.70
N THR A 13 3.49 -14.81 18.81
CA THR A 13 4.92 -15.05 19.00
C THR A 13 5.36 -14.20 20.18
N THR A 14 5.94 -14.83 21.18
CA THR A 14 6.55 -14.17 22.34
C THR A 14 7.58 -13.15 21.85
N HIS A 15 7.18 -11.88 21.90
CA HIS A 15 8.00 -10.73 21.58
C HIS A 15 9.20 -10.73 22.53
N ARG A 16 10.41 -10.85 21.99
CA ARG A 16 11.63 -10.52 22.75
C ARG A 16 11.43 -9.11 23.29
N ASP A 17 11.62 -8.89 24.59
CA ASP A 17 11.63 -7.55 25.18
C ASP A 17 12.76 -6.72 24.53
N CYS A 18 12.45 -6.07 23.41
CA CYS A 18 13.21 -4.99 22.83
C CYS A 18 12.76 -3.70 23.54
N PRO A 19 13.64 -2.99 24.27
CA PRO A 19 13.28 -1.80 25.04
C PRO A 19 12.95 -0.55 24.20
N GLU A 20 12.54 -0.70 22.94
CA GLU A 20 12.35 0.40 21.96
C GLU A 20 10.90 0.88 21.79
N PHE A 21 9.90 0.29 22.47
CA PHE A 21 8.50 0.59 22.19
C PHE A 21 7.83 1.56 23.18
N THR A 22 8.59 2.18 24.08
CA THR A 22 8.06 3.03 25.15
C THR A 22 7.46 4.36 24.68
N ASN A 23 7.61 4.72 23.40
CA ASN A 23 7.10 5.98 22.84
C ASN A 23 6.73 5.90 21.35
N VAL A 24 5.99 4.85 20.95
CA VAL A 24 5.50 4.75 19.56
C VAL A 24 4.24 5.58 19.38
N LYS A 25 4.25 6.46 18.38
CA LYS A 25 3.07 7.23 18.00
C LYS A 25 2.02 6.35 17.33
N PRO A 26 0.72 6.63 17.51
CA PRO A 26 -0.34 5.99 16.75
C PRO A 26 -0.13 6.12 15.24
N TYR A 27 -0.50 5.09 14.47
CA TYR A 27 -0.41 5.10 13.01
C TYR A 27 -1.16 6.28 12.36
N ASP A 28 -2.22 6.75 13.00
CA ASP A 28 -2.97 7.89 12.48
C ASP A 28 -2.23 9.23 12.56
N GLU A 29 -1.18 9.31 13.38
CA GLU A 29 -0.30 10.48 13.48
C GLU A 29 0.79 10.51 12.39
N VAL A 30 0.87 9.51 11.51
CA VAL A 30 1.78 9.57 10.36
C VAL A 30 1.42 10.79 9.51
N PRO A 31 2.40 11.68 9.21
CA PRO A 31 2.16 12.89 8.41
C PRO A 31 1.54 12.56 7.05
N GLY A 32 0.71 13.47 6.53
CA GLY A 32 0.18 13.34 5.19
C GLY A 32 -1.03 14.21 4.91
N PRO A 33 -1.57 14.15 3.68
CA PRO A 33 -2.71 14.95 3.28
C PRO A 33 -3.92 14.64 4.15
N LYS A 34 -4.52 15.66 4.76
CA LYS A 34 -5.70 15.48 5.59
C LYS A 34 -6.92 15.19 4.71
N PRO A 35 -7.65 14.09 4.97
CA PRO A 35 -8.86 13.75 4.23
C PRO A 35 -9.98 14.76 4.52
N ILE A 36 -10.78 15.10 3.50
CA ILE A 36 -12.02 15.87 3.72
C ILE A 36 -13.17 14.92 4.09
N PRO A 37 -14.21 15.41 4.79
CA PRO A 37 -15.38 14.59 5.10
C PRO A 37 -15.98 13.95 3.84
N ILE A 38 -16.44 12.69 3.95
CA ILE A 38 -17.11 11.90 2.90
C ILE A 38 -16.18 11.44 1.76
N LEU A 39 -15.44 12.34 1.09
CA LEU A 39 -14.61 12.02 -0.08
C LEU A 39 -13.20 11.52 0.25
N GLY A 40 -12.72 11.79 1.47
CA GLY A 40 -11.39 11.42 1.90
C GLY A 40 -10.30 12.20 1.14
N ASN A 41 -9.21 11.54 0.75
CA ASN A 41 -8.19 12.15 -0.12
C ASN A 41 -8.37 11.79 -1.60
N THR A 42 -9.36 10.97 -1.94
CA THR A 42 -9.59 10.49 -3.32
C THR A 42 -9.75 11.63 -4.33
N TRP A 43 -10.35 12.75 -3.92
CA TRP A 43 -10.55 13.93 -4.78
C TRP A 43 -9.23 14.53 -5.28
N ARG A 44 -8.12 14.36 -4.54
CA ARG A 44 -6.79 14.86 -4.93
C ARG A 44 -6.23 14.15 -6.16
N LEU A 45 -6.81 13.01 -6.54
CA LEU A 45 -6.42 12.19 -7.69
C LEU A 45 -7.33 12.43 -8.92
N PHE A 46 -8.28 13.36 -8.85
CA PHE A 46 -9.19 13.62 -9.98
C PHE A 46 -8.49 14.38 -11.13
N PRO A 47 -8.78 14.07 -12.40
CA PRO A 47 -7.99 14.54 -13.54
C PRO A 47 -8.04 16.06 -13.81
N VAL A 48 -9.05 16.76 -13.30
CA VAL A 48 -9.25 18.21 -13.58
C VAL A 48 -9.03 19.07 -12.33
N ILE A 49 -9.39 18.56 -11.16
CA ILE A 49 -9.35 19.32 -9.89
C ILE A 49 -8.36 18.76 -8.87
N GLY A 50 -7.81 17.58 -9.14
CA GLY A 50 -6.87 16.90 -8.27
C GLY A 50 -5.50 17.59 -8.29
N GLN A 51 -4.81 17.51 -7.17
CA GLN A 51 -3.46 18.05 -7.01
C GLN A 51 -2.39 17.06 -7.48
N TYR A 52 -2.73 15.77 -7.55
CA TYR A 52 -1.80 14.69 -7.84
C TYR A 52 -2.13 14.06 -9.18
N GLU A 53 -1.14 14.06 -10.06
CA GLU A 53 -1.23 13.43 -11.37
C GLU A 53 -0.85 11.96 -11.25
N ILE A 54 -1.83 11.06 -11.36
CA ILE A 54 -1.65 9.61 -11.17
C ILE A 54 -0.55 9.03 -12.08
N GLY A 55 -0.34 9.64 -13.26
CA GLY A 55 0.66 9.19 -14.24
C GLY A 55 2.11 9.47 -13.84
N ASP A 56 2.36 10.36 -12.87
CA ASP A 56 3.70 10.75 -12.44
C ASP A 56 3.91 10.49 -10.95
N VAL A 57 4.11 9.21 -10.62
CA VAL A 57 4.37 8.77 -9.26
C VAL A 57 5.65 9.40 -8.70
N GLY A 58 6.66 9.65 -9.55
CA GLY A 58 7.92 10.28 -9.12
C GLY A 58 7.70 11.70 -8.60
N LYS A 59 6.92 12.50 -9.33
CA LYS A 59 6.55 13.85 -8.89
C LYS A 59 5.70 13.83 -7.63
N ILE A 60 4.73 12.91 -7.51
CA ILE A 60 3.94 12.76 -6.28
C ILE A 60 4.85 12.41 -5.10
N SER A 61 5.75 11.46 -5.27
CA SER A 61 6.72 11.06 -4.26
C SER A 61 7.60 12.23 -3.82
N GLN A 62 8.11 13.03 -4.75
CA GLN A 62 8.91 14.21 -4.42
C GLN A 62 8.09 15.24 -3.62
N MET A 63 6.87 15.56 -4.07
CA MET A 63 5.98 16.48 -3.34
C MET A 63 5.69 16.00 -1.92
N PHE A 64 5.46 14.69 -1.74
CA PHE A 64 5.21 14.11 -0.43
C PHE A 64 6.42 14.17 0.49
N HIS A 65 7.60 13.91 -0.05
CA HIS A 65 8.84 14.03 0.69
C HIS A 65 9.08 15.47 1.13
N ASP A 66 8.91 16.43 0.22
CA ASP A 66 9.17 17.85 0.50
C ASP A 66 8.16 18.46 1.48
N GLU A 67 6.88 18.05 1.43
CA GLU A 67 5.82 18.60 2.26
C GLU A 67 5.68 17.89 3.63
N TYR A 68 5.85 16.57 3.68
CA TYR A 68 5.54 15.76 4.86
C TYR A 68 6.75 15.03 5.46
N GLY A 69 7.87 14.96 4.75
CA GLY A 69 9.13 14.40 5.22
C GLY A 69 9.35 12.94 4.83
N GLU A 70 10.12 12.21 5.66
CA GLU A 70 10.64 10.88 5.32
C GLU A 70 9.59 9.75 5.34
N ILE A 71 8.42 9.99 5.94
CA ILE A 71 7.31 9.04 5.97
C ILE A 71 5.98 9.79 5.80
N THR A 72 5.20 9.36 4.82
CA THR A 72 3.96 10.04 4.44
C THR A 72 2.84 9.03 4.22
N ARG A 73 1.68 9.27 4.83
CA ARG A 73 0.48 8.45 4.69
C ARG A 73 -0.58 9.18 3.88
N LEU A 74 -0.97 8.58 2.76
CA LEU A 74 -2.14 8.98 1.98
C LEU A 74 -3.31 8.05 2.33
N SER A 75 -4.17 8.49 3.23
CA SER A 75 -5.32 7.73 3.72
C SER A 75 -6.65 8.18 3.12
N GLY A 76 -7.73 7.43 3.37
CA GLY A 76 -9.07 7.81 2.92
C GLY A 76 -9.25 7.73 1.40
N LEU A 77 -8.64 6.70 0.79
CA LEU A 77 -8.81 6.38 -0.63
C LEU A 77 -10.02 5.44 -0.80
N ILE A 78 -11.00 5.83 -1.61
CA ILE A 78 -12.21 5.04 -1.81
C ILE A 78 -11.85 3.71 -2.47
N GLY A 79 -12.22 2.60 -1.82
CA GLY A 79 -12.01 1.25 -2.33
C GLY A 79 -10.53 0.80 -2.33
N ARG A 80 -9.64 1.51 -1.64
CA ARG A 80 -8.22 1.17 -1.53
C ARG A 80 -7.71 1.32 -0.10
N PRO A 81 -6.74 0.50 0.33
CA PRO A 81 -6.06 0.72 1.60
C PRO A 81 -5.24 2.03 1.57
N ASP A 82 -4.85 2.49 2.76
CA ASP A 82 -3.90 3.60 2.90
C ASP A 82 -2.61 3.30 2.12
N LEU A 83 -2.06 4.32 1.47
CA LEU A 83 -0.74 4.25 0.85
C LEU A 83 0.28 4.90 1.80
N LEU A 84 1.27 4.12 2.22
CA LEU A 84 2.38 4.59 3.03
C LEU A 84 3.62 4.73 2.14
N PHE A 85 4.12 5.95 2.06
CA PHE A 85 5.36 6.29 1.37
C PHE A 85 6.46 6.38 2.43
N VAL A 86 7.51 5.59 2.25
CA VAL A 86 8.70 5.60 3.11
C VAL A 86 9.86 6.00 2.22
N PHE A 87 10.57 7.06 2.59
CA PHE A 87 11.70 7.61 1.83
C PHE A 87 13.04 7.37 2.51
N ASN A 88 13.03 7.05 3.82
CA ASN A 88 14.21 6.67 4.57
C ASN A 88 14.62 5.22 4.24
N VAL A 89 15.88 5.03 3.82
CA VAL A 89 16.41 3.73 3.38
C VAL A 89 16.50 2.73 4.53
N ASP A 90 16.89 3.18 5.72
CA ASP A 90 17.03 2.32 6.90
C ASP A 90 15.66 1.77 7.35
N GLU A 91 14.62 2.61 7.29
CA GLU A 91 13.24 2.20 7.59
C GLU A 91 12.68 1.24 6.54
N ILE A 92 12.95 1.48 5.26
CA ILE A 92 12.59 0.54 4.18
C ILE A 92 13.24 -0.83 4.43
N GLU A 93 14.53 -0.85 4.77
CA GLU A 93 15.23 -2.09 5.09
C GLU A 93 14.60 -2.79 6.29
N ARG A 94 14.35 -2.07 7.38
CA ARG A 94 13.72 -2.60 8.59
C ARG A 94 12.35 -3.22 8.29
N LEU A 95 11.53 -2.55 7.47
CA LEU A 95 10.22 -3.04 7.03
C LEU A 95 10.36 -4.35 6.25
N TYR A 96 11.20 -4.38 5.22
CA TYR A 96 11.35 -5.57 4.37
C TYR A 96 11.94 -6.77 5.13
N ARG A 97 12.81 -6.54 6.11
CA ARG A 97 13.31 -7.62 6.98
C ARG A 97 12.24 -8.22 7.89
N GLN A 98 11.12 -7.52 8.12
CA GLN A 98 10.03 -7.95 8.99
C GLN A 98 8.86 -8.62 8.25
N GLU A 99 8.74 -8.50 6.91
CA GLU A 99 7.63 -9.09 6.14
C GLU A 99 7.56 -10.64 6.18
N GLY A 100 8.58 -11.30 6.75
CA GLY A 100 8.65 -12.76 6.86
C GLY A 100 8.95 -13.47 5.53
N PRO A 101 8.98 -14.81 5.52
CA PRO A 101 9.37 -15.59 4.33
C PRO A 101 8.36 -15.50 3.17
N THR A 102 7.10 -15.18 3.44
CA THR A 102 6.01 -15.12 2.47
C THR A 102 5.33 -13.75 2.55
N PRO A 103 5.91 -12.72 1.92
CA PRO A 103 5.39 -11.36 2.03
C PRO A 103 4.04 -11.22 1.34
N PHE A 104 3.23 -10.26 1.81
CA PHE A 104 1.99 -9.91 1.13
C PHE A 104 2.31 -9.21 -0.21
N ARG A 105 1.93 -9.87 -1.31
CA ARG A 105 2.16 -9.40 -2.68
C ARG A 105 0.82 -9.48 -3.44
N PRO A 106 -0.07 -8.49 -3.29
CA PRO A 106 -1.36 -8.51 -3.97
C PRO A 106 -1.13 -8.46 -5.49
N SER A 107 -1.98 -9.18 -6.23
CA SER A 107 -1.94 -9.14 -7.69
C SER A 107 -2.32 -7.74 -8.20
N MET A 108 -1.89 -7.42 -9.43
CA MET A 108 -2.24 -6.17 -10.08
C MET A 108 -3.41 -6.43 -11.05
N PRO A 109 -4.66 -6.06 -10.71
CA PRO A 109 -5.83 -6.49 -11.49
C PRO A 109 -5.79 -6.05 -12.95
N CYS A 110 -5.19 -4.90 -13.23
CA CYS A 110 -4.98 -4.41 -14.59
C CYS A 110 -4.02 -5.30 -15.40
N LEU A 111 -2.96 -5.85 -14.79
CA LEU A 111 -2.10 -6.83 -15.47
C LEU A 111 -2.82 -8.16 -15.67
N VAL A 112 -3.57 -8.63 -14.68
CA VAL A 112 -4.38 -9.84 -14.79
C VAL A 112 -5.34 -9.72 -15.97
N TYR A 113 -6.07 -8.61 -16.07
CA TYR A 113 -6.98 -8.34 -17.19
C TYR A 113 -6.23 -8.24 -18.52
N TYR A 114 -5.12 -7.49 -18.55
CA TYR A 114 -4.33 -7.30 -19.77
C TYR A 114 -3.85 -8.64 -20.34
N LYS A 115 -3.34 -9.53 -19.48
CA LYS A 115 -2.81 -10.83 -19.90
C LYS A 115 -3.89 -11.86 -20.22
N SER A 116 -4.96 -11.92 -19.43
CA SER A 116 -5.99 -12.96 -19.57
C SER A 116 -7.08 -12.62 -20.60
N ILE A 117 -7.28 -11.33 -20.90
CA ILE A 117 -8.35 -10.86 -21.78
C ILE A 117 -7.78 -10.03 -22.92
N ALA A 118 -7.11 -8.90 -22.63
CA ALA A 118 -6.74 -7.93 -23.68
C ALA A 118 -5.66 -8.45 -24.66
N ARG A 119 -4.76 -9.32 -24.19
CA ARG A 119 -3.64 -9.92 -24.95
C ARG A 119 -3.56 -11.43 -24.78
N LYS A 120 -4.71 -12.08 -24.61
CA LYS A 120 -4.79 -13.55 -24.44
C LYS A 120 -4.17 -14.31 -25.63
N ASP A 121 -4.25 -13.75 -26.83
CA ASP A 121 -3.64 -14.27 -28.06
C ASP A 121 -2.12 -14.41 -27.94
N PHE A 122 -1.46 -13.47 -27.27
CA PHE A 122 -0.02 -13.47 -27.06
C PHE A 122 0.40 -14.31 -25.84
N PHE A 123 -0.33 -14.18 -24.72
CA PHE A 123 0.05 -14.84 -23.46
C PHE A 123 -0.49 -16.27 -23.31
N GLY A 124 -1.48 -16.67 -24.11
CA GLY A 124 -2.13 -17.97 -24.01
C GLY A 124 -2.83 -18.19 -22.67
N ASP A 125 -2.88 -19.44 -22.21
CA ASP A 125 -3.50 -19.80 -20.93
C ASP A 125 -2.57 -19.64 -19.72
N LEU A 126 -1.26 -19.46 -19.95
CA LEU A 126 -0.24 -19.28 -18.91
C LEU A 126 0.42 -17.90 -19.06
N GLY A 127 -0.16 -16.88 -18.40
CA GLY A 127 0.32 -15.48 -18.46
C GLY A 127 1.67 -15.17 -17.76
N GLY A 128 2.39 -16.21 -17.32
CA GLY A 128 3.64 -16.11 -16.58
C GLY A 128 3.47 -15.84 -15.08
N VAL A 129 4.60 -15.73 -14.36
CA VAL A 129 4.65 -15.64 -12.89
C VAL A 129 4.52 -14.22 -12.33
N VAL A 130 4.63 -13.19 -13.19
CA VAL A 130 4.62 -11.78 -12.76
C VAL A 130 3.22 -11.20 -12.88
N GLY A 131 2.67 -10.67 -11.78
CA GLY A 131 1.41 -9.92 -11.80
C GLY A 131 0.15 -10.77 -12.06
N VAL A 132 0.19 -12.04 -11.67
CA VAL A 132 -0.96 -12.96 -11.61
C VAL A 132 -1.56 -12.98 -10.22
#